data_AF-A0A7V9JCU5-F1
#
_entry.id   AF-A0A7V9JCU5-F1
#
_cell.length_a   1.000
_cell.length_b   1.000
_cell.length_c   1.000
_cell.angle_alpha   90.00
_cell.angle_beta   90.00
_cell.angle_gamma   90.00
#
_symmetry.space_group_name_H-M   'P 1'
#
loop_
_entity.id
_entity.type
_entity.pdbx_description
1 polymer ?
#
loop_
_entity_poly.entity_id
_entity_poly.type
_entity_poly.pdbx_seq_one_letter_code
_entity_poly.pdbx_strand_id
1 'polypeptide(L)'
;MDYFWVVPAVLFVVVIIPLIGYFYGRQGRWTGAAGWFLLLGGQVVLQAGGGEWFAWGGLLWLAVTVFGFVLVIMDMFANRGRYS
;
A
#
# COMPACT_ATOMS: atom_id res chain seq x y z
N MET A 1 0.74 -1.99 24.07
CA MET A 1 0.61 -2.66 22.75
C MET A 1 1.09 -4.08 22.89
N ASP A 2 0.23 -5.06 22.69
CA ASP A 2 0.63 -6.47 22.72
C ASP A 2 1.56 -6.77 21.53
N TYR A 3 2.79 -7.21 21.81
CA TYR A 3 3.80 -7.53 20.80
C TYR A 3 3.33 -8.57 19.78
N PHE A 4 2.25 -9.29 20.08
CA PHE A 4 1.59 -10.24 19.21
C PHE A 4 1.21 -9.66 17.84
N TRP A 5 0.80 -8.39 17.76
CA TRP A 5 0.42 -7.74 16.49
C TRP A 5 1.60 -7.09 15.75
N VAL A 6 2.69 -6.80 16.47
CA VAL A 6 3.87 -6.14 15.91
C VAL A 6 4.66 -7.09 15.01
N VAL A 7 4.84 -8.35 15.44
CA VAL A 7 5.63 -9.33 14.68
C VAL A 7 5.01 -9.64 13.31
N PRO A 8 3.71 -9.93 13.17
CA PRO A 8 3.07 -10.12 11.87
C PRO A 8 3.11 -8.86 11.00
N ALA A 9 2.90 -7.66 11.58
CA ALA A 9 2.94 -6.41 10.82
C ALA A 9 4.35 -6.11 10.28
N VAL A 10 5.40 -6.37 11.07
CA VAL A 10 6.80 -6.21 10.64
C VAL A 10 7.15 -7.23 9.56
N LEU A 11 6.78 -8.51 9.74
CA LEU A 11 6.99 -9.52 8.71
C LEU A 11 6.26 -9.15 7.41
N PHE A 12 5.03 -8.66 7.52
CA PHE A 12 4.26 -8.18 6.37
C PHE A 12 4.99 -7.05 5.64
N VAL A 13 5.45 -6.01 6.35
CA VAL A 13 6.18 -4.88 5.74
C VAL A 13 7.50 -5.33 5.12
N VAL A 14 8.31 -6.11 5.84
CA VAL A 14 9.66 -6.51 5.42
C VAL A 14 9.63 -7.52 4.27
N VAL A 15 8.57 -8.31 4.13
CA VAL A 15 8.47 -9.33 3.06
C VAL A 15 7.64 -8.82 1.89
N ILE A 16 6.47 -8.25 2.14
CA ILE A 16 5.52 -7.88 1.07
C ILE A 16 6.00 -6.65 0.31
N ILE A 17 6.56 -5.63 0.97
CA ILE A 17 7.02 -4.42 0.29
C ILE A 17 8.15 -4.74 -0.71
N PRO A 18 9.22 -5.48 -0.33
CA PRO A 18 10.25 -5.86 -1.29
C PRO A 18 9.74 -6.77 -2.41
N LEU A 19 8.82 -7.70 -2.12
CA LEU A 19 8.22 -8.55 -3.16
C LEU A 19 7.45 -7.71 -4.19
N ILE A 20 6.63 -6.76 -3.74
CA ILE A 20 5.90 -5.86 -4.63
C ILE A 20 6.88 -5.04 -5.47
N GLY A 21 7.89 -4.44 -4.83
CA GLY A 21 8.94 -3.70 -5.54
C GLY A 21 9.66 -4.54 -6.59
N TYR A 22 10.02 -5.79 -6.24
CA TYR A 22 10.71 -6.71 -7.14
C TYR A 22 9.83 -7.15 -8.32
N PHE A 23 8.61 -7.63 -8.06
CA PHE A 23 7.71 -8.14 -9.12
C PHE A 23 7.21 -7.02 -10.04
N TYR A 24 6.75 -5.90 -9.48
CA TYR A 24 6.27 -4.78 -10.29
C TYR A 24 7.44 -4.05 -10.96
N GLY A 25 8.58 -3.91 -10.28
CA GLY A 25 9.79 -3.29 -10.85
C GLY A 25 10.32 -4.07 -12.05
N ARG A 26 10.34 -5.41 -11.97
CA ARG A 26 10.73 -6.27 -13.11
C ARG A 26 9.81 -6.11 -14.33
N GLN A 27 8.55 -5.72 -14.11
CA GLN A 27 7.57 -5.48 -15.17
C GLN A 27 7.53 -4.01 -15.62
N GLY A 28 8.35 -3.13 -15.03
CA GLY A 28 8.32 -1.68 -15.26
C GLY A 28 7.05 -1.00 -14.73
N ARG A 29 6.30 -1.66 -13.84
CA ARG A 29 4.98 -1.24 -13.33
C ARG A 29 5.09 -0.49 -12.01
N TRP A 30 5.97 0.52 -11.96
CA TRP A 30 6.22 1.28 -10.72
C TRP A 30 4.99 2.04 -10.21
N THR A 31 4.07 2.40 -11.10
CA THR A 31 2.79 3.03 -10.77
C THR A 31 1.90 2.10 -9.95
N GLY A 32 1.77 0.83 -10.37
CA GLY A 32 1.04 -0.18 -9.60
C GLY A 32 1.71 -0.49 -8.26
N ALA A 33 3.05 -0.54 -8.23
CA ALA A 33 3.82 -0.74 -7.00
C ALA A 33 3.56 0.39 -5.98
N ALA A 34 3.61 1.65 -6.44
CA ALA A 34 3.34 2.82 -5.60
C ALA A 34 1.91 2.79 -5.04
N GLY A 35 0.92 2.40 -5.85
CA GLY A 35 -0.45 2.23 -5.40
C GLY A 35 -0.56 1.20 -4.27
N TRP A 36 0.09 0.04 -4.41
CA TRP A 36 0.14 -0.96 -3.35
C TRP A 36 0.88 -0.48 -2.09
N PHE A 37 1.99 0.23 -2.23
CA PHE A 37 2.70 0.78 -1.07
C PHE A 37 1.85 1.79 -0.29
N LEU A 38 1.04 2.59 -0.98
CA LEU A 38 0.11 3.52 -0.32
C LEU A 38 -1.00 2.77 0.41
N LEU A 39 -1.60 1.75 -0.20
CA LEU A 39 -2.65 0.95 0.44
C LEU A 39 -2.14 0.21 1.68
N LEU A 40 -1.00 -0.47 1.56
CA LEU A 40 -0.42 -1.26 2.64
C LEU A 40 0.19 -0.37 3.72
N GLY A 41 0.94 0.66 3.31
CA GLY A 41 1.52 1.64 4.23
C GLY A 41 0.46 2.40 5.00
N GLY A 42 -0.60 2.87 4.33
CA GLY A 42 -1.73 3.53 4.97
C GLY A 42 -2.41 2.63 6.01
N GLN A 43 -2.62 1.36 5.69
CA GLN A 43 -3.21 0.40 6.62
C GLN A 43 -2.33 0.15 7.86
N VAL A 44 -1.01 0.03 7.67
CA VAL A 44 -0.06 -0.14 8.78
C VAL A 44 -0.05 1.09 9.68
N VAL A 45 -0.05 2.30 9.10
CA VAL A 45 -0.10 3.56 9.85
C VAL A 45 -1.38 3.67 10.69
N LEU A 46 -2.52 3.26 10.15
CA LEU A 46 -3.79 3.30 10.87
C LEU A 46 -3.80 2.30 12.05
N GLN A 47 -3.29 1.08 11.84
CA GLN A 47 -3.20 0.07 12.90
C GLN A 47 -2.14 0.37 13.96
N ALA A 48 -1.08 1.09 13.62
CA ALA A 48 -0.04 1.52 14.55
C ALA A 48 -0.47 2.69 15.47
N GLY A 49 -1.75 3.08 15.45
CA GLY A 49 -2.27 4.16 16.29
C GLY A 49 -2.22 5.55 15.64
N GLY A 50 -1.93 5.65 14.33
CA GLY A 50 -1.95 6.93 13.62
C GLY A 50 -3.28 7.67 13.68
N GLY A 51 -4.39 6.96 13.95
CA GLY A 51 -5.71 7.54 14.17
C GLY A 51 -5.86 8.27 15.52
N GLU A 52 -5.10 7.90 16.54
CA GLU A 52 -5.12 8.56 17.85
C GLU A 52 -4.23 9.82 17.87
N TRP A 53 -3.25 9.89 16.96
CA TRP A 53 -2.24 10.96 16.92
C TRP A 53 -2.67 12.15 16.06
N PHE A 54 -3.72 11.97 15.25
CA PHE A 54 -4.25 12.99 14.35
C PHE A 54 -5.79 12.95 14.35
N ALA A 55 -6.43 14.07 14.68
CA ALA A 55 -7.90 14.22 14.60
C ALA A 55 -8.47 13.89 13.21
N TRP A 56 -7.62 14.00 12.18
CA TRP A 56 -7.94 13.73 10.77
C TRP A 56 -7.36 12.40 10.26
N GLY A 57 -6.85 11.52 11.12
CA GLY A 57 -6.16 10.29 10.73
C GLY A 57 -6.99 9.38 9.82
N GLY A 58 -8.30 9.28 10.09
CA GLY A 58 -9.24 8.57 9.22
C GLY A 58 -9.42 9.23 7.84
N LEU A 59 -9.43 10.56 7.77
CA LEU A 59 -9.55 11.31 6.51
C LEU A 59 -8.27 11.19 5.67
N LEU A 60 -7.11 11.27 6.31
CA LEU A 60 -5.82 11.04 5.65
C LEU A 60 -5.72 9.61 5.14
N TRP A 61 -6.11 8.62 5.95
CA TRP A 61 -6.14 7.22 5.53
C TRP A 61 -7.07 7.00 4.34
N LEU A 62 -8.26 7.62 4.35
CA LEU A 62 -9.20 7.53 3.24
C LEU A 62 -8.62 8.13 1.96
N ALA A 63 -7.97 9.30 2.05
CA ALA A 63 -7.30 9.93 0.91
C ALA A 63 -6.17 9.06 0.34
N VAL A 64 -5.32 8.50 1.21
CA VAL A 64 -4.25 7.58 0.83
C VAL A 64 -4.81 6.31 0.17
N THR A 65 -5.91 5.79 0.72
CA THR A 65 -6.57 4.58 0.22
C THR A 65 -7.15 4.81 -1.17
N VAL A 66 -7.93 5.89 -1.35
CA VAL A 66 -8.51 6.26 -2.65
C VAL A 66 -7.41 6.48 -3.68
N PHE A 67 -6.37 7.23 -3.33
CA PHE A 67 -5.26 7.50 -4.24
C PHE A 67 -4.49 6.22 -4.62
N GLY A 68 -4.23 5.34 -3.64
CA GLY A 68 -3.60 4.05 -3.88
C GLY A 68 -4.43 3.15 -4.82
N PHE A 69 -5.75 3.10 -4.62
CA PHE A 69 -6.66 2.38 -5.52
C PHE A 69 -6.63 2.94 -6.94
N VAL A 70 -6.66 4.27 -7.10
CA VAL A 70 -6.60 4.91 -8.43
C VAL A 70 -5.33 4.52 -9.16
N LEU A 71 -4.16 4.54 -8.49
CA LEU A 71 -2.88 4.15 -9.09
C LEU A 71 -2.88 2.69 -9.54
N VAL A 72 -3.42 1.77 -8.72
CA VAL A 72 -3.55 0.35 -9.07
C VAL A 72 -4.49 0.17 -10.28
N ILE A 73 -5.63 0.86 -10.29
CA ILE A 73 -6.60 0.81 -11.39
C ILE A 73 -5.99 1.34 -12.69
N MET A 74 -5.30 2.48 -12.65
CA MET A 74 -4.62 3.05 -13.81
C MET A 74 -3.56 2.09 -14.36
N ASP A 75 -2.78 1.45 -13.49
CA ASP A 75 -1.81 0.41 -13.89
C ASP A 75 -2.50 -0.81 -14.52
N MET A 76 -3.66 -1.25 -14.02
CA MET A 76 -4.44 -2.33 -14.64
C MET A 76 -4.93 -1.96 -16.04
N PHE A 77 -5.46 -0.74 -16.22
CA PHE A 77 -5.91 -0.27 -17.54
C PHE A 77 -4.76 -0.09 -18.53
N ALA A 78 -3.65 0.49 -18.08
CA ALA A 78 -2.45 0.67 -18.90
C ALA A 78 -1.89 -0.67 -19.40
N ASN A 79 -1.97 -1.73 -18.58
CA ASN A 79 -1.49 -3.06 -18.96
C ASN A 79 -2.53 -3.89 -19.73
N ARG A 80 -3.84 -3.62 -19.61
CA ARG A 80 -4.86 -4.27 -20.46
C ARG A 80 -4.61 -4.04 -21.96
N GLY A 81 -4.13 -2.84 -22.32
CA GLY A 81 -3.79 -2.51 -23.71
C GLY A 81 -2.57 -3.25 -24.28
N ARG A 82 -1.75 -3.90 -23.44
CA ARG A 82 -0.57 -4.68 -23.90
C ARG A 82 -0.90 -6.13 -24.30
N TYR A 83 -2.09 -6.62 -23.95
CA TYR A 83 -2.53 -8.00 -24.21
C TYR A 83 -3.73 -8.07 -25.16
N SER A 84 -4.12 -6.93 -25.74
CA SER A 84 -5.09 -6.79 -26.83
C SER A 84 -4.35 -6.66 -28.15
#